data_AF-A0AA35CPG1-F1
#
_entry.id   AF-A0AA35CPG1-F1
#
_cell.length_a   1.000
_cell.length_b   1.000
_cell.length_c   1.000
_cell.angle_alpha   90.00
_cell.angle_beta   90.00
_cell.angle_gamma   90.00
#
_symmetry.space_group_name_H-M   'P 1'
#
loop_
_entity.id
_entity.type
_entity.pdbx_description
1 polymer ?
#
loop_
_entity_poly.entity_id
_entity_poly.type
_entity_poly.pdbx_seq_one_letter_code
_entity_poly.pdbx_strand_id
1 'polypeptide(L)'
;MPRSRRSEFDLLVPGAAPALDALKLEVAREIGWNPADLTDLRNRIAEARWDVARELGIPLRAGYNGDLPSRYAGAIGGRLGGRLGGQMVRRMIALAEEDLRRGVTPGRLV
;
A
#
# COMPACT_ATOMS: atom_id res chain seq x y z
N MET A 1 -16.52 18.21 16.13
CA MET A 1 -16.13 16.80 15.99
C MET A 1 -14.71 16.74 15.43
N PRO A 2 -13.66 16.51 16.23
CA PRO A 2 -12.34 16.26 15.68
C PRO A 2 -12.37 14.95 14.90
N ARG A 3 -12.08 15.00 13.60
CA ARG A 3 -11.92 13.80 12.78
C ARG A 3 -10.76 13.02 13.39
N SER A 4 -11.07 11.88 14.02
CA SER A 4 -10.09 10.88 14.41
C SER A 4 -9.12 10.72 13.24
N ARG A 5 -7.83 10.98 13.48
CA ARG A 5 -6.76 10.67 12.52
C ARG A 5 -6.90 9.18 12.30
N ARG A 6 -7.56 8.80 11.21
CA ARG A 6 -7.82 7.43 10.83
C ARG A 6 -6.43 6.76 10.74
N SER A 7 -6.02 6.04 11.78
CA SER A 7 -4.89 5.13 11.68
C SER A 7 -5.25 4.22 10.53
N GLU A 8 -4.40 4.24 9.51
CA GLU A 8 -4.82 4.08 8.12
C GLU A 8 -5.50 2.73 7.84
N PHE A 9 -5.32 1.70 8.67
CA PHE A 9 -6.13 0.48 8.69
C PHE A 9 -6.09 -0.14 10.09
N ASP A 10 -7.22 -0.67 10.59
CA ASP A 10 -7.16 -1.70 11.63
C ASP A 10 -6.47 -2.91 10.99
N LEU A 11 -5.17 -3.02 11.25
CA LEU A 11 -4.38 -4.15 10.79
C LEU A 11 -4.92 -5.41 11.45
N LEU A 12 -4.95 -6.51 10.70
CA LEU A 12 -5.35 -7.82 11.23
C LEU A 12 -4.50 -8.20 12.45
N VAL A 13 -3.23 -7.78 12.47
CA VAL A 13 -2.31 -7.97 13.58
C VAL A 13 -2.07 -6.63 14.28
N PRO A 14 -2.55 -6.45 15.53
CA PRO A 14 -2.25 -5.26 16.31
C PRO A 14 -0.74 -5.07 16.48
N GLY A 15 -0.27 -3.83 16.36
CA GLY A 15 1.16 -3.51 16.52
C GLY A 15 2.05 -3.83 15.30
N ALA A 16 1.52 -4.41 14.22
CA ALA A 16 2.30 -4.70 13.00
C ALA A 16 2.67 -3.45 12.17
N ALA A 17 2.17 -2.26 12.55
CA ALA A 17 2.36 -1.04 11.78
C ALA A 17 3.85 -0.69 11.50
N PRO A 18 4.77 -0.73 12.49
CA PRO A 18 6.18 -0.41 12.24
C PRO A 18 6.85 -1.39 11.27
N ALA A 19 6.54 -2.69 11.39
CA ALA A 19 7.07 -3.72 10.50
C ALA A 19 6.53 -3.56 9.07
N LEU A 20 5.24 -3.27 8.93
CA LEU A 20 4.62 -2.99 7.63
C LEU A 20 5.19 -1.73 6.99
N ASP A 21 5.49 -0.70 7.77
CA ASP A 21 6.10 0.53 7.29
C ASP A 21 7.53 0.31 6.78
N ALA A 22 8.33 -0.51 7.47
CA ALA A 22 9.64 -0.94 6.96
C ALA A 22 9.49 -1.70 5.64
N LEU A 23 8.55 -2.65 5.58
CA LEU A 23 8.27 -3.42 4.37
C LEU A 23 7.84 -2.52 3.20
N LYS A 24 7.02 -1.50 3.43
CA LYS A 24 6.64 -0.52 2.39
C LYS A 24 7.85 0.13 1.75
N LEU A 25 8.85 0.52 2.56
CA LEU A 25 10.06 1.17 2.07
C LEU A 25 10.96 0.20 1.30
N GLU A 26 11.11 -1.04 1.79
CA GLU A 26 11.86 -2.09 1.12
C GLU A 26 11.25 -2.43 -0.24
N VAL A 27 9.95 -2.71 -0.28
CA VAL A 27 9.25 -3.03 -1.54
C VAL A 27 9.26 -1.83 -2.49
N ALA A 28 9.16 -0.60 -1.99
CA ALA A 28 9.32 0.59 -2.83
C ALA A 28 10.68 0.59 -3.54
N ARG A 29 11.77 0.30 -2.81
CA ARG A 29 13.13 0.21 -3.37
C ARG A 29 13.25 -0.88 -4.42
N GLU A 30 12.65 -2.05 -4.18
CA GLU A 30 12.66 -3.16 -5.13
C GLU A 30 11.94 -2.83 -6.43
N ILE A 31 10.82 -2.08 -6.38
CA ILE A 31 10.10 -1.66 -7.59
C ILE A 31 10.72 -0.44 -8.31
N GLY A 32 11.92 -0.04 -7.88
CA GLY A 32 12.70 1.06 -8.45
C GLY A 32 12.34 2.45 -7.92
N TRP A 33 11.53 2.54 -6.86
CA TRP A 33 11.28 3.80 -6.16
C TRP A 33 12.25 3.93 -5.00
N ASN A 34 13.00 5.04 -4.92
CA ASN A 34 13.96 5.24 -3.83
C ASN A 34 13.48 6.33 -2.86
N PRO A 35 12.48 6.05 -1.99
CA PRO A 35 12.04 7.03 -1.02
C PRO A 35 13.04 7.17 0.14
N ALA A 36 13.24 8.40 0.60
CA ALA A 36 14.04 8.66 1.80
C ALA A 36 13.34 8.14 3.06
N ASP A 37 12.03 8.36 3.16
CA ASP A 37 11.18 7.95 4.29
C ASP A 37 9.72 7.69 3.83
N LEU A 38 8.83 7.42 4.78
CA LEU A 38 7.41 7.18 4.49
C LEU A 38 6.68 8.42 3.96
N THR A 39 7.12 9.62 4.32
CA THR A 39 6.54 10.87 3.84
C THR A 39 6.87 11.05 2.36
N ASP A 40 8.13 10.85 1.99
CA ASP A 40 8.58 10.85 0.60
C ASP A 40 7.87 9.76 -0.21
N LEU A 41 7.74 8.55 0.34
CA LEU A 41 6.97 7.49 -0.31
C LEU A 41 5.51 7.89 -0.56
N ARG A 42 4.85 8.53 0.41
CA ARG A 42 3.46 9.02 0.25
C ARG A 42 3.35 10.07 -0.85
N ASN A 43 4.32 10.97 -0.94
CA ASN A 43 4.38 11.98 -2.00
C ASN A 43 4.55 11.33 -3.38
N ARG A 44 5.48 10.39 -3.51
CA ARG A 44 5.69 9.63 -4.76
C ARG A 44 4.45 8.85 -5.20
N ILE A 45 3.73 8.23 -4.27
CA ILE A 45 2.45 7.57 -4.56
C ILE A 45 1.42 8.58 -5.06
N ALA A 46 1.36 9.77 -4.45
CA ALA A 46 0.46 10.83 -4.86
C ALA A 46 0.78 11.36 -6.27
N GLU A 47 2.06 11.55 -6.59
CA GLU A 47 2.53 11.93 -7.93
C GLU A 47 2.18 10.85 -8.97
N ALA A 48 2.57 9.60 -8.69
CA ALA A 48 2.29 8.47 -9.57
C ALA A 48 0.79 8.30 -9.83
N ARG A 49 -0.08 8.66 -8.88
CA ARG A 49 -1.54 8.66 -9.06
C ARG A 49 -1.99 9.56 -10.19
N TRP A 50 -1.42 10.76 -10.29
CA TRP A 50 -1.72 11.69 -11.37
C TRP A 50 -1.22 11.15 -12.70
N ASP A 51 -0.02 10.58 -12.73
CA ASP A 51 0.56 10.01 -13.95
C ASP A 51 -0.30 8.85 -14.48
N VAL A 52 -0.69 7.93 -13.61
CA VAL A 52 -1.57 6.80 -13.94
C VAL A 52 -2.93 7.29 -14.42
N ALA A 53 -3.51 8.31 -13.78
CA ALA A 53 -4.79 8.87 -14.23
C ALA A 53 -4.68 9.48 -15.63
N ARG A 54 -3.60 10.23 -15.92
CA ARG A 54 -3.34 10.80 -17.25
C ARG A 54 -3.16 9.71 -18.30
N GLU A 55 -2.39 8.67 -18.00
CA GLU A 55 -2.16 7.55 -18.92
C GLU A 55 -3.46 6.78 -19.24
N LEU A 56 -4.35 6.65 -18.26
CA LEU A 56 -5.65 6.01 -18.43
C LEU A 56 -6.73 6.94 -19.04
N GLY A 57 -6.42 8.22 -19.29
CA GLY A 57 -7.41 9.20 -19.74
C GLY A 57 -8.52 9.46 -18.73
N ILE A 58 -8.26 9.22 -17.44
CA ILE A 58 -9.25 9.39 -16.38
C ILE A 58 -9.18 10.83 -15.87
N PRO A 59 -10.31 11.57 -15.81
CA PRO A 59 -10.35 12.95 -15.37
C PRO A 59 -10.26 13.03 -13.85
N LEU A 60 -9.06 12.85 -13.31
CA LEU A 60 -8.76 13.08 -11.90
C LEU A 60 -8.53 14.58 -11.70
N ARG A 61 -9.16 15.18 -10.67
CA ARG A 61 -9.01 16.60 -10.33
C ARG A 61 -8.46 16.80 -8.93
N ALA A 62 -7.74 17.91 -8.70
CA ALA A 62 -7.31 18.27 -7.36
C ALA A 62 -8.53 18.46 -6.44
N GLY A 63 -8.48 17.90 -5.23
CA GLY A 63 -9.59 17.96 -4.28
C GLY A 63 -10.56 16.77 -4.41
N TYR A 64 -11.86 17.07 -4.44
CA TYR A 64 -12.91 16.05 -4.32
C TYR A 64 -13.18 15.32 -5.64
N ASN A 65 -13.09 13.99 -5.63
CA ASN A 65 -13.37 13.10 -6.76
C ASN A 65 -14.46 12.06 -6.43
N GLY A 66 -15.42 12.38 -5.55
CA GLY A 66 -16.41 11.40 -5.09
C GLY A 66 -17.48 11.02 -6.12
N ASP A 67 -17.63 11.84 -7.16
CA ASP A 67 -18.39 11.60 -8.39
C ASP A 67 -17.62 10.77 -9.43
N LEU A 68 -16.32 10.52 -9.21
CA LEU A 68 -15.53 9.68 -10.10
C LEU A 68 -16.08 8.24 -10.05
N PRO A 69 -16.44 7.64 -11.19
CA PRO A 69 -16.93 6.27 -11.22
C PRO A 69 -15.98 5.31 -10.49
N SER A 70 -16.51 4.41 -9.66
CA SER A 70 -15.69 3.48 -8.87
C SER A 70 -14.75 2.63 -9.72
N ARG A 71 -15.15 2.31 -10.96
CA ARG A 71 -14.28 1.63 -11.95
C ARG A 71 -13.01 2.40 -12.26
N TYR A 72 -13.06 3.73 -12.30
CA TYR A 72 -11.91 4.59 -12.60
C TYR A 72 -11.02 4.77 -11.38
N ALA A 73 -11.62 5.00 -10.21
CA ALA A 73 -10.89 5.00 -8.94
C ALA A 73 -10.17 3.66 -8.73
N GLY A 74 -10.85 2.54 -9.01
CA GLY A 74 -10.31 1.20 -8.96
C GLY A 74 -9.21 0.95 -10.00
N ALA A 75 -9.33 1.47 -11.22
CA ALA A 75 -8.28 1.33 -12.24
C ALA A 75 -6.99 2.07 -11.84
N ILE A 76 -7.11 3.31 -11.36
CA ILE A 76 -5.96 4.09 -10.85
C ILE A 76 -5.35 3.38 -9.64
N GLY A 77 -6.19 3.05 -8.65
CA GLY A 77 -5.77 2.38 -7.42
C GLY A 77 -5.15 1.01 -7.69
N GLY A 78 -5.68 0.23 -8.62
CA GLY A 78 -5.18 -1.09 -9.00
C GLY A 78 -3.81 -1.03 -9.66
N ARG A 79 -3.56 -0.06 -10.56
CA ARG A 79 -2.23 0.13 -11.16
C ARG A 79 -1.17 0.54 -10.14
N LEU A 80 -1.50 1.44 -9.22
CA LEU A 80 -0.56 1.90 -8.18
C LEU A 80 -0.38 0.86 -7.08
N GLY A 81 -1.51 0.44 -6.50
CA GLY A 81 -1.59 -0.52 -5.41
C GLY A 81 -1.11 -1.90 -5.82
N GLY A 82 -1.26 -2.30 -7.08
CA GLY A 82 -0.69 -3.55 -7.59
C GLY A 82 0.84 -3.55 -7.57
N ARG A 83 1.48 -2.41 -7.88
CA ARG A 83 2.95 -2.30 -7.89
C ARG A 83 3.55 -2.35 -6.49
N LEU A 84 3.03 -1.54 -5.57
CA LEU A 84 3.53 -1.51 -4.19
C LEU A 84 2.82 -2.55 -3.31
N GLY A 85 1.51 -2.40 -3.14
CA GLY A 85 0.68 -3.28 -2.30
C GLY A 85 0.66 -4.74 -2.74
N GLY A 86 0.56 -5.01 -4.05
CA GLY A 86 0.60 -6.37 -4.57
C GLY A 86 1.93 -7.06 -4.31
N GLN A 87 3.05 -6.34 -4.45
CA GLN A 87 4.38 -6.87 -4.11
C GLN A 87 4.54 -7.07 -2.61
N MET A 88 4.05 -6.15 -1.77
CA MET A 88 4.04 -6.35 -0.31
C MET A 88 3.28 -7.62 0.08
N VAL A 89 2.09 -7.84 -0.47
CA VAL A 89 1.29 -9.05 -0.18
C VAL A 89 2.03 -10.31 -0.60
N ARG A 90 2.63 -10.33 -1.80
CA ARG A 90 3.45 -11.46 -2.26
C ARG A 90 4.63 -11.72 -1.32
N ARG A 91 5.29 -10.67 -0.83
CA ARG A 91 6.43 -10.77 0.09
C ARG A 91 6.00 -11.33 1.44
N MET A 92 4.90 -10.85 2.00
CA MET A 92 4.34 -11.36 3.26
C MET A 92 3.94 -12.83 3.15
N ILE A 93 3.31 -13.22 2.03
CA ILE A 93 2.97 -14.63 1.78
C ILE A 93 4.23 -15.49 1.70
N ALA A 94 5.25 -15.05 0.95
CA ALA A 94 6.50 -15.81 0.81
C ALA A 94 7.20 -16.03 2.16
N LEU A 95 7.25 -15.01 3.02
CA LEU A 95 7.82 -15.12 4.37
C LEU A 95 7.01 -16.10 5.23
N ALA A 96 5.68 -16.00 5.21
CA ALA A 96 4.82 -16.91 5.96
C ALA A 96 4.95 -18.37 5.50
N GLU A 97 5.07 -18.61 4.20
CA GLU A 97 5.32 -19.94 3.66
C GLU A 97 6.69 -20.49 4.10
N GLU A 98 7.73 -19.65 4.13
CA GLU A 98 9.06 -20.03 4.60
C GLU A 98 9.05 -20.43 6.08
N ASP A 99 8.36 -19.66 6.92
CA ASP A 99 8.19 -19.96 8.34
C ASP A 99 7.45 -21.29 8.55
N LEU A 100 6.37 -21.52 7.81
CA LEU A 100 5.64 -22.79 7.84
C LEU A 100 6.52 -23.97 7.42
N ARG A 101 7.34 -23.82 6.37
CA ARG A 101 8.31 -24.85 5.94
C ARG A 101 9.37 -25.12 7.00
N ARG A 102 9.79 -24.11 7.75
CA ARG A 102 10.75 -24.23 8.86
C ARG A 102 10.15 -24.81 10.15
N GLY A 103 8.85 -25.09 10.17
CA GLY A 103 8.15 -25.57 11.36
C GLY A 103 7.95 -24.48 12.41
N VAL A 104 8.12 -23.20 12.05
CA VAL A 104 7.76 -22.08 12.89
C VAL A 104 6.24 -21.93 12.81
N THR A 105 5.53 -22.57 13.73
CA THR A 105 4.09 -22.33 13.88
C THR A 105 3.88 -20.93 14.46
N PRO A 106 3.12 -20.05 13.80
CA PRO A 106 2.70 -18.80 14.42
C PRO A 106 2.00 -19.16 15.73
N GLY A 107 2.43 -18.53 16.83
CA GLY A 107 1.90 -18.78 18.16
C GLY A 107 0.37 -18.80 18.10
N ARG A 108 -0.20 -19.90 18.62
CA ARG A 108 -1.65 -20.12 18.74
C ARG A 108 -2.29 -18.83 19.22
N LEU A 109 -3.08 -18.17 18.35
CA LEU A 109 -3.93 -17.05 18.75
C LEU A 109 -4.93 -17.64 19.76
N VAL A 110 -4.66 -17.42 21.04
CA VAL A 110 -5.56 -17.69 22.16
C VAL A 110 -6.38 -16.44 22.45
#